data_AF-A0A3D4CW70-F1
#
_entry.id   AF-A0A3D4CW70-F1
#
_cell.length_a   1.000
_cell.length_b   1.000
_cell.length_c   1.000
_cell.angle_alpha   90.00
_cell.angle_beta   90.00
_cell.angle_gamma   90.00
#
_symmetry.space_group_name_H-M   'P 1'
#
loop_
_entity.id
_entity.type
_entity.pdbx_description
1 polymer ?
#
loop_
_entity_poly.entity_id
_entity_poly.type
_entity_poly.pdbx_seq_one_letter_code
_entity_poly.pdbx_strand_id
1 'polypeptide(L)'
;MFGEMRTPDYKGPEGAVYRGMPVLFFFDSRGDPIATAINPWCPAQVAPGNRQISADFWHPVREQLKKEFGEALTVLCWSGAAGDQMPGPRIHEDAENRMLQLRGIDGWVEECARRIVTSVLDVYALVRDERKGDIVLQHRSDQIRLPGWKLSDDELAGIRVAHDGLVDDLKNHPDRANALARPISWRAQTL
;
A
#
# COMPACT_ATOMS: atom_id res chain seq x y z
N MET A 1 -29.05 -10.41 2.48
CA MET A 1 -27.82 -9.88 3.10
C MET A 1 -26.72 -10.94 3.13
N PHE A 2 -27.03 -12.21 3.38
CA PHE A 2 -26.13 -13.33 3.10
C PHE A 2 -26.72 -14.17 1.95
N GLY A 3 -26.18 -13.98 0.75
CA GLY A 3 -26.46 -14.81 -0.43
C GLY A 3 -25.21 -15.59 -0.82
N GLU A 4 -25.38 -16.63 -1.64
CA GLU A 4 -24.25 -17.39 -2.17
C GLU A 4 -23.35 -16.46 -3.01
N MET A 5 -22.08 -16.35 -2.60
CA MET A 5 -21.10 -15.48 -3.26
C MET A 5 -20.52 -16.12 -4.53
N ARG A 6 -20.76 -17.42 -4.75
CA ARG A 6 -20.33 -18.17 -5.94
C ARG A 6 -21.42 -18.27 -7.01
N THR A 7 -22.17 -17.19 -7.22
CA THR A 7 -23.19 -17.09 -8.28
C THR A 7 -22.74 -16.12 -9.38
N PRO A 8 -23.13 -16.32 -10.65
CA PRO A 8 -22.81 -15.39 -11.74
C PRO A 8 -23.32 -13.96 -11.51
N ASP A 9 -24.38 -13.80 -10.72
CA ASP A 9 -25.02 -12.52 -10.44
C ASP A 9 -24.40 -11.77 -9.25
N TYR A 10 -23.47 -12.41 -8.52
CA TYR A 10 -22.80 -11.75 -7.40
C TYR A 10 -21.80 -10.70 -7.91
N LYS A 11 -22.07 -9.43 -7.61
CA LYS A 11 -21.26 -8.29 -8.05
C LYS A 11 -20.06 -7.99 -7.15
N GLY A 12 -19.93 -8.68 -6.02
CA GLY A 12 -18.94 -8.37 -4.99
C GLY A 12 -19.55 -7.71 -3.75
N PRO A 13 -18.73 -7.53 -2.71
CA PRO A 13 -19.16 -6.90 -1.46
C PRO A 13 -19.35 -5.39 -1.65
N GLU A 14 -20.27 -4.80 -0.89
CA GLU A 14 -20.55 -3.34 -0.92
C GLU A 14 -19.40 -2.50 -0.34
N GLY A 15 -18.48 -3.13 0.39
CA GLY A 15 -17.30 -2.48 0.96
C GLY A 15 -16.19 -3.46 1.31
N ALA A 16 -15.16 -2.98 2.00
CA ALA A 16 -14.07 -3.82 2.46
C ALA A 16 -14.56 -4.89 3.46
N VAL A 17 -14.57 -6.15 3.02
CA VAL A 17 -15.06 -7.30 3.81
C VAL A 17 -13.95 -8.25 4.26
N TYR A 18 -12.74 -8.07 3.74
CA TYR A 18 -11.62 -8.91 4.12
C TYR A 18 -11.05 -8.48 5.48
N ARG A 19 -11.04 -9.41 6.43
CA ARG A 19 -10.59 -9.19 7.82
C ARG A 19 -9.28 -9.89 8.17
N GLY A 20 -8.63 -10.51 7.18
CA GLY A 20 -7.38 -11.24 7.39
C GLY A 20 -6.14 -10.39 7.12
N MET A 21 -4.98 -10.98 7.42
CA MET A 21 -3.69 -10.51 6.94
C MET A 21 -3.06 -11.65 6.12
N PRO A 22 -2.92 -11.54 4.79
CA PRO A 22 -2.26 -12.57 4.00
C PRO A 22 -0.76 -12.54 4.28
N VAL A 23 -0.25 -13.66 4.80
CA VAL A 23 1.16 -13.83 5.15
C VAL A 23 1.65 -15.16 4.59
N LEU A 24 2.84 -15.16 4.00
CA LEU A 24 3.52 -16.37 3.54
C LEU A 24 4.88 -16.46 4.24
N PHE A 25 5.16 -17.57 4.91
CA PHE A 25 6.45 -17.85 5.53
C PHE A 25 7.26 -18.84 4.71
N PHE A 26 8.56 -18.59 4.63
CA PHE A 26 9.56 -19.49 4.06
C PHE A 26 10.49 -19.94 5.18
N PHE A 27 10.71 -21.25 5.25
CA PHE A 27 11.47 -21.88 6.32
C PHE A 27 12.72 -22.53 5.75
N ASP A 28 13.79 -22.56 6.54
CA ASP A 28 14.96 -23.39 6.23
C ASP A 28 14.69 -24.88 6.53
N SER A 29 15.70 -25.72 6.27
CA SER A 29 15.63 -27.16 6.52
C SER A 29 15.52 -27.54 8.00
N ARG A 30 15.80 -26.61 8.93
CA ARG A 30 15.64 -26.80 10.38
C ARG A 30 14.25 -26.37 10.85
N GLY A 31 13.49 -25.71 9.99
CA GLY A 31 12.15 -25.19 10.30
C GLY A 31 12.18 -23.77 10.85
N ASP A 32 13.30 -23.05 10.74
CA ASP A 32 13.42 -21.66 11.14
C ASP A 32 12.94 -20.73 10.01
N PRO A 33 12.12 -19.69 10.30
CA PRO A 33 11.67 -18.76 9.28
C PRO A 33 12.83 -17.90 8.76
N ILE A 34 13.09 -17.98 7.45
CA ILE A 34 14.15 -17.21 6.76
C ILE A 34 13.61 -16.04 5.94
N ALA A 35 12.34 -16.11 5.54
CA ALA A 35 11.67 -15.01 4.89
C ALA A 35 10.17 -15.00 5.18
N THR A 36 9.56 -13.82 5.08
CA THR A 36 8.11 -13.66 5.11
C THR A 36 7.65 -12.63 4.09
N ALA A 37 6.55 -12.92 3.40
CA ALA A 37 5.86 -11.97 2.54
C ALA A 37 4.54 -11.57 3.20
N ILE A 38 4.32 -10.27 3.37
CA ILE A 38 3.20 -9.73 4.17
C ILE A 38 2.39 -8.80 3.30
N ASN A 39 1.11 -9.07 3.09
CA ASN A 39 0.31 -8.40 2.06
C ASN A 39 -0.85 -7.55 2.64
N PRO A 40 -0.56 -6.45 3.39
CA PRO A 40 -1.60 -5.64 3.98
C PRO A 40 -2.39 -4.90 2.88
N TRP A 41 -3.70 -4.84 3.03
CA TRP A 41 -4.59 -4.05 2.16
C TRP A 41 -4.55 -2.59 2.60
N CYS A 42 -3.37 -2.00 2.53
CA CYS A 42 -3.11 -0.63 2.96
C CYS A 42 -1.83 -0.09 2.29
N PRO A 43 -1.83 1.15 1.78
CA PRO A 43 -0.63 1.72 1.18
C PRO A 43 0.33 2.23 2.26
N ALA A 44 1.63 2.12 2.00
CA ALA A 44 2.70 2.69 2.83
C ALA A 44 2.79 4.22 2.65
N GLN A 45 1.79 4.94 3.19
CA GLN A 45 1.58 6.37 2.99
C GLN A 45 1.08 7.06 4.27
N VAL A 46 1.59 6.68 5.44
CA VAL A 46 1.17 7.27 6.73
C VAL A 46 1.57 8.74 6.84
N ALA A 47 2.73 9.11 6.29
CA ALA A 47 3.28 10.46 6.43
C ALA A 47 3.20 11.25 5.11
N PRO A 48 2.00 11.67 4.65
CA PRO A 48 1.87 12.45 3.42
C PRO A 48 2.62 13.78 3.56
N GLY A 49 3.37 14.15 2.52
CA GLY A 49 4.16 15.38 2.52
C GLY A 49 5.49 15.30 3.29
N ASN A 50 5.84 14.14 3.86
CA ASN A 50 7.18 13.92 4.40
C ASN A 50 8.23 14.16 3.31
N ARG A 51 9.29 14.89 3.66
CA ARG A 51 10.39 15.28 2.75
C ARG A 51 11.62 14.38 2.90
N GLN A 52 11.57 13.40 3.79
CA GLN A 52 12.65 12.46 4.04
C GLN A 52 12.44 11.16 3.24
N ILE A 53 13.55 10.50 2.89
CA ILE A 53 13.50 9.14 2.36
C ILE A 53 13.06 8.22 3.49
N SER A 54 11.91 7.57 3.31
CA SER A 54 11.31 6.69 4.31
C SER A 54 10.70 5.47 3.65
N ALA A 55 10.81 4.32 4.31
CA ALA A 55 10.03 3.13 3.96
C ALA A 55 8.67 3.10 4.69
N ASP A 56 8.27 4.21 5.33
CA ASP A 56 7.03 4.35 6.10
C ASP A 56 6.93 3.23 7.16
N PHE A 57 5.74 2.68 7.43
CA PHE A 57 5.56 1.60 8.41
C PHE A 57 6.37 0.34 8.10
N TRP A 58 6.85 0.14 6.86
CA TRP A 58 7.64 -1.05 6.54
C TRP A 58 8.99 -1.08 7.26
N HIS A 59 9.58 0.07 7.59
CA HIS A 59 10.82 0.07 8.36
C HIS A 59 10.63 -0.55 9.75
N PRO A 60 9.73 -0.05 10.62
CA PRO A 60 9.50 -0.66 11.92
C PRO A 60 8.95 -2.09 11.84
N VAL A 61 8.16 -2.46 10.81
CA VAL A 61 7.76 -3.86 10.59
C VAL A 61 8.97 -4.76 10.44
N ARG A 62 9.94 -4.37 9.60
CA ARG A 62 11.18 -5.15 9.41
C ARG A 62 11.98 -5.29 10.69
N GLU A 63 12.20 -4.19 11.39
CA GLU A 63 12.97 -4.16 12.63
C GLU A 63 12.35 -5.06 13.70
N GLN A 64 11.02 -5.00 13.88
CA GLN A 64 10.33 -5.81 14.89
C GLN A 64 10.34 -7.30 14.54
N LEU A 65 10.12 -7.67 13.28
CA LEU A 65 10.15 -9.08 12.87
C LEU A 65 11.56 -9.66 12.90
N LYS A 66 12.59 -8.87 12.61
CA LYS A 66 13.99 -9.31 12.76
C LYS A 66 14.39 -9.50 14.22
N LYS A 67 13.88 -8.68 15.14
CA LYS A 67 14.07 -8.92 16.58
C LYS A 67 13.45 -10.24 17.02
N GLU A 68 12.31 -10.62 16.44
CA GLU A 68 11.62 -11.87 16.77
C GLU A 68 12.29 -13.10 16.14
N PHE A 69 12.58 -13.04 14.83
CA PHE A 69 12.99 -14.20 14.05
C PHE A 69 14.49 -14.23 13.71
N GLY A 70 15.24 -13.18 14.05
CA GLY A 70 16.66 -13.01 13.78
C GLY A 70 16.97 -12.04 12.62
N GLU A 71 18.16 -11.46 12.67
CA GLU A 71 18.61 -10.41 11.76
C GLU A 71 18.67 -10.81 10.27
N ALA A 72 18.82 -12.12 10.03
CA ALA A 72 18.87 -12.69 8.68
C ALA A 72 17.49 -12.79 8.01
N LEU A 73 16.39 -12.56 8.75
CA LEU A 73 15.03 -12.62 8.19
C LEU A 73 14.87 -11.61 7.05
N THR A 74 14.42 -12.09 5.90
CA THR A 74 14.00 -11.25 4.78
C THR A 74 12.50 -10.99 4.84
N VAL A 75 12.10 -9.72 4.85
CA VAL A 75 10.69 -9.33 4.80
C VAL A 75 10.40 -8.74 3.42
N LEU A 76 9.57 -9.43 2.64
CA LEU A 76 9.05 -8.93 1.38
C LEU A 76 7.88 -7.97 1.67
N CYS A 77 8.17 -6.68 1.50
CA CYS A 77 7.21 -5.59 1.66
C CYS A 77 6.46 -5.36 0.34
N TRP A 78 5.20 -5.79 0.25
CA TRP A 78 4.32 -5.56 -0.88
C TRP A 78 2.94 -5.10 -0.39
N SER A 79 2.48 -3.95 -0.84
CA SER A 79 1.11 -3.50 -0.55
C SER A 79 0.12 -4.29 -1.39
N GLY A 80 -0.98 -4.71 -0.77
CA GLY A 80 -2.03 -5.48 -1.42
C GLY A 80 -2.99 -4.63 -2.24
N ALA A 81 -4.24 -5.09 -2.31
CA ALA A 81 -5.34 -4.35 -2.93
C ALA A 81 -5.69 -3.11 -2.08
N ALA A 82 -4.87 -2.07 -2.22
CA ALA A 82 -4.81 -0.93 -1.31
C ALA A 82 -5.17 0.42 -1.97
N GLY A 83 -5.67 0.40 -3.20
CA GLY A 83 -5.85 1.60 -4.03
C GLY A 83 -6.85 2.63 -3.47
N ASP A 84 -7.80 2.18 -2.65
CA ASP A 84 -8.84 2.98 -1.99
C ASP A 84 -8.66 3.04 -0.47
N GLN A 85 -7.55 2.52 0.06
CA GLN A 85 -7.29 2.41 1.48
C GLN A 85 -6.37 3.53 1.98
N MET A 86 -6.45 3.87 3.27
CA MET A 86 -5.59 4.85 3.91
C MET A 86 -5.10 4.32 5.26
N PRO A 87 -3.79 4.41 5.58
CA PRO A 87 -3.25 3.87 6.83
C PRO A 87 -3.63 4.67 8.08
N GLY A 88 -3.85 5.98 7.94
CA GLY A 88 -4.32 6.84 9.02
C GLY A 88 -5.84 6.76 9.21
N PRO A 89 -6.35 7.17 10.38
CA PRO A 89 -7.76 7.14 10.70
C PRO A 89 -8.49 8.16 9.85
N ARG A 90 -9.60 7.74 9.23
CA ARG A 90 -10.54 8.64 8.53
C ARG A 90 -11.86 8.80 9.25
N ILE A 91 -12.11 7.92 10.20
CA ILE A 91 -13.30 7.85 11.04
C ILE A 91 -12.80 7.57 12.46
N HIS A 92 -13.46 8.15 13.46
CA HIS A 92 -13.11 7.98 14.88
C HIS A 92 -11.68 8.42 15.24
N GLU A 93 -11.14 9.42 14.55
CA GLU A 93 -9.78 9.93 14.74
C GLU A 93 -9.45 10.23 16.21
N ASP A 94 -10.33 10.92 16.94
CA ASP A 94 -10.11 11.23 18.36
C ASP A 94 -9.97 9.97 19.24
N ALA A 95 -10.79 8.95 18.97
CA ALA A 95 -10.76 7.70 19.73
C ALA A 95 -9.50 6.90 19.43
N GLU A 96 -9.12 6.82 18.15
CA GLU A 96 -7.90 6.15 17.72
C GLU A 96 -6.63 6.87 18.23
N ASN A 97 -6.60 8.20 18.19
CA ASN A 97 -5.50 9.00 18.74
C ASN A 97 -5.40 8.84 20.26
N ARG A 98 -6.52 8.74 20.97
CA ARG A 98 -6.52 8.36 22.41
C ARG A 98 -5.91 6.97 22.62
N MET A 99 -6.19 6.00 21.75
CA MET A 99 -5.59 4.66 21.86
C MET A 99 -4.07 4.68 21.62
N LEU A 100 -3.58 5.50 20.68
CA LEU A 100 -2.14 5.72 20.48
C LEU A 100 -1.47 6.22 21.76
N GLN A 101 -2.05 7.25 22.39
CA GLN A 101 -1.54 7.82 23.64
C GLN A 101 -1.51 6.79 24.77
N LEU A 102 -2.58 6.00 24.94
CA LEU A 102 -2.63 4.95 25.96
C LEU A 102 -1.62 3.84 25.73
N ARG A 103 -1.19 3.62 24.48
CA ARG A 103 -0.12 2.67 24.14
C ARG A 103 1.29 3.27 24.28
N GLY A 104 1.41 4.58 24.46
CA GLY A 104 2.70 5.28 24.46
C GLY A 104 3.40 5.22 23.10
N ILE A 105 2.64 5.28 22.01
CA ILE A 105 3.15 5.23 20.63
C ILE A 105 3.07 6.64 20.02
N ASP A 106 4.19 7.10 19.45
CA ASP A 106 4.36 8.48 19.00
C ASP A 106 3.73 8.80 17.64
N GLY A 107 3.19 7.80 16.93
CA GLY A 107 2.59 8.02 15.62
C GLY A 107 1.93 6.81 14.96
N TRP A 108 1.29 7.10 13.82
CA TRP A 108 0.58 6.12 13.02
C TRP A 108 1.51 5.14 12.29
N VAL A 109 2.78 5.51 12.08
CA VAL A 109 3.78 4.65 11.43
C VAL A 109 4.05 3.43 12.30
N GLU A 110 4.32 3.68 13.58
CA GLU A 110 4.60 2.67 14.60
C GLU A 110 3.35 1.85 14.91
N GLU A 111 2.16 2.46 14.97
CA GLU A 111 0.92 1.72 15.21
C GLU A 111 0.53 0.82 14.03
N CYS A 112 0.67 1.29 12.79
CA CYS A 112 0.48 0.45 11.61
C CYS A 112 1.43 -0.74 11.65
N ALA A 113 2.71 -0.49 11.94
CA ALA A 113 3.69 -1.55 12.07
C ALA A 113 3.35 -2.54 13.18
N ARG A 114 2.95 -2.05 14.36
CA ARG A 114 2.52 -2.89 15.47
C ARG A 114 1.35 -3.79 15.08
N ARG A 115 0.31 -3.24 14.43
CA ARG A 115 -0.85 -4.01 13.97
C ARG A 115 -0.46 -5.10 12.96
N ILE A 116 0.41 -4.75 12.01
CA ILE A 116 0.94 -5.71 11.02
C ILE A 116 1.73 -6.81 11.72
N VAL A 117 2.68 -6.46 12.58
CA VAL A 117 3.53 -7.42 13.31
C VAL A 117 2.67 -8.34 14.19
N THR A 118 1.73 -7.80 14.97
CA THR A 118 0.81 -8.62 15.77
C THR A 118 0.06 -9.63 14.89
N SER A 119 -0.45 -9.21 13.74
CA SER A 119 -1.16 -10.11 12.82
C SER A 119 -0.24 -11.17 12.22
N VAL A 120 1.00 -10.81 11.89
CA VAL A 120 2.00 -11.74 11.36
C VAL A 120 2.38 -12.80 12.40
N LEU A 121 2.58 -12.40 13.65
CA LEU A 121 2.90 -13.33 14.74
C LEU A 121 1.73 -14.25 15.08
N ASP A 122 0.50 -13.73 15.04
CA ASP A 122 -0.72 -14.55 15.20
C ASP A 122 -0.82 -15.61 14.10
N VAL A 123 -0.64 -15.23 12.83
CA VAL A 123 -0.60 -16.19 11.71
C VAL A 123 0.56 -17.18 11.87
N TYR A 124 1.75 -16.71 12.24
CA TYR A 124 2.93 -17.56 12.44
C TYR A 124 2.67 -18.67 13.47
N ALA A 125 2.04 -18.32 14.60
CA ALA A 125 1.71 -19.28 15.65
C ALA A 125 0.85 -20.44 15.16
N LEU A 126 0.02 -20.21 14.13
CA LEU A 126 -0.82 -21.23 13.51
C LEU A 126 -0.08 -22.03 12.43
N VAL A 127 0.76 -21.38 11.61
CA VAL A 127 1.32 -22.00 10.40
C VAL A 127 2.71 -22.61 10.59
N ARG A 128 3.42 -22.31 11.69
CA ARG A 128 4.79 -22.80 11.94
C ARG A 128 4.90 -24.33 11.91
N ASP A 129 3.82 -25.03 12.29
CA ASP A 129 3.74 -26.50 12.34
C ASP A 129 3.03 -27.09 11.10
N GLU A 130 2.41 -26.26 10.26
CA GLU A 130 1.66 -26.63 9.04
C GLU A 130 2.46 -26.39 7.75
N ARG A 131 3.79 -26.57 7.82
CA ARG A 131 4.70 -26.38 6.68
C ARG A 131 4.38 -27.34 5.55
N LYS A 132 4.40 -26.83 4.31
CA LYS A 132 4.22 -27.64 3.09
C LYS A 132 5.52 -27.70 2.31
N GLY A 133 5.94 -28.92 1.94
CA GLY A 133 7.00 -29.17 0.96
C GLY A 133 6.44 -29.31 -0.45
N ASP A 134 7.31 -29.28 -1.46
CA ASP A 134 6.99 -29.56 -2.87
C ASP A 134 5.85 -28.72 -3.45
N ILE A 135 5.96 -27.40 -3.33
CA ILE A 135 4.97 -26.45 -3.88
C ILE A 135 5.26 -26.18 -5.36
N VAL A 136 4.22 -26.28 -6.20
CA VAL A 136 4.30 -25.88 -7.61
C VAL A 136 4.28 -24.35 -7.71
N LEU A 137 5.40 -23.74 -8.09
CA LEU A 137 5.46 -22.34 -8.47
C LEU A 137 5.23 -22.20 -9.98
N GLN A 138 4.11 -21.60 -10.37
CA GLN A 138 3.81 -21.29 -11.77
C GLN A 138 3.81 -19.78 -11.99
N HIS A 139 4.54 -19.32 -13.01
CA HIS A 139 4.49 -17.95 -13.49
C HIS A 139 3.76 -17.90 -14.83
N ARG A 140 2.77 -17.01 -14.94
CA ARG A 140 2.06 -16.72 -16.20
C ARG A 140 2.14 -15.22 -16.43
N SER A 141 2.42 -14.84 -17.67
CA SER A 141 2.43 -13.46 -18.11
C SER A 141 1.64 -13.33 -19.41
N ASP A 142 0.99 -12.19 -19.59
CA ASP A 142 0.23 -11.88 -20.79
C ASP A 142 0.37 -10.39 -21.10
N GLN A 143 0.23 -10.02 -22.38
CA GLN A 143 0.24 -8.63 -22.83
C GLN A 143 -1.19 -8.20 -23.15
N ILE A 144 -1.76 -7.40 -22.26
CA ILE A 144 -3.13 -6.88 -22.41
C ILE A 144 -3.06 -5.47 -23.00
N ARG A 145 -3.78 -5.24 -24.10
CA ARG A 145 -3.95 -3.89 -24.64
C ARG A 145 -5.03 -3.15 -23.84
N LEU A 146 -4.62 -2.25 -22.95
CA LEU A 146 -5.54 -1.35 -22.26
C LEU A 146 -5.96 -0.23 -23.24
N PRO A 147 -7.26 -0.07 -23.54
CA PRO A 147 -7.71 1.07 -24.32
C PRO A 147 -7.43 2.35 -23.52
N GLY A 148 -6.71 3.30 -24.12
CA GLY A 148 -6.55 4.62 -23.53
C GLY A 148 -7.88 5.38 -23.47
N TRP A 149 -8.03 6.24 -22.47
CA TRP A 149 -9.15 7.19 -22.46
C TRP A 149 -9.04 8.12 -23.66
N LYS A 150 -10.11 8.22 -24.46
CA LYS A 150 -10.16 9.17 -25.59
C LYS A 150 -10.75 10.48 -25.08
N LEU A 151 -9.92 11.51 -25.06
CA LEU A 151 -10.36 12.87 -24.75
C LEU A 151 -11.09 13.45 -25.95
N SER A 152 -12.17 14.17 -25.68
CA SER A 152 -12.84 15.04 -26.63
C SER A 152 -12.00 16.28 -26.97
N ASP A 153 -12.32 16.93 -28.08
CA ASP A 153 -11.65 18.17 -28.50
C ASP A 153 -11.80 19.27 -27.43
N ASP A 154 -12.96 19.33 -26.76
CA ASP A 154 -13.24 20.29 -25.68
C ASP A 154 -12.37 20.01 -24.44
N GLU A 155 -12.19 18.74 -24.06
CA GLU A 155 -11.29 18.35 -22.96
C GLU A 155 -9.84 18.68 -23.29
N LEU A 156 -9.39 18.41 -24.53
CA LEU A 156 -8.04 18.77 -24.99
C LEU A 156 -7.84 20.29 -24.99
N ALA A 157 -8.83 21.06 -25.44
CA ALA A 157 -8.78 22.52 -25.38
C ALA A 157 -8.66 23.02 -23.93
N GLY A 158 -9.44 22.44 -23.00
CA GLY A 158 -9.35 22.76 -21.57
C GLY A 158 -7.99 22.42 -20.96
N ILE A 159 -7.42 21.26 -21.31
CA ILE A 159 -6.07 20.85 -20.87
C ILE A 159 -5.01 21.82 -21.41
N ARG A 160 -5.15 22.27 -22.67
CA ARG A 160 -4.23 23.23 -23.29
C ARG A 160 -4.27 24.60 -22.63
N VAL A 161 -5.47 25.13 -22.36
CA VAL A 161 -5.62 26.38 -21.60
C VAL A 161 -4.97 26.28 -20.22
N ALA A 162 -5.20 25.17 -19.51
CA ALA A 162 -4.58 24.96 -18.20
C ALA A 162 -3.05 24.81 -18.27
N HIS A 163 -2.55 24.12 -19.29
CA HIS A 163 -1.11 23.98 -19.53
C HIS A 163 -0.46 25.36 -19.78
N ASP A 164 -1.02 26.14 -20.70
CA ASP A 164 -0.46 27.42 -21.11
C ASP A 164 -0.50 28.42 -19.94
N GLY A 165 -1.58 28.42 -19.16
CA GLY A 165 -1.67 29.22 -17.93
C GLY A 165 -0.60 28.86 -16.89
N LEU A 166 -0.27 27.57 -16.72
CA LEU A 166 0.82 27.14 -15.82
C LEU A 166 2.20 27.52 -16.36
N VAL A 167 2.40 27.47 -17.68
CA VAL A 167 3.64 27.91 -18.33
C VAL A 167 3.83 29.41 -18.17
N ASP A 168 2.76 30.20 -18.29
CA ASP A 168 2.81 31.65 -18.06
C ASP A 168 3.02 31.99 -16.57
N ASP A 169 2.40 31.25 -15.65
CA ASP A 169 2.70 31.35 -14.20
C ASP A 169 4.19 31.10 -13.93
N LEU A 170 4.77 30.06 -14.56
CA LEU A 170 6.20 29.76 -14.42
C LEU A 170 7.11 30.89 -14.96
N LYS A 171 6.75 31.51 -16.08
CA LYS A 171 7.51 32.65 -16.63
C LYS A 171 7.50 33.85 -15.69
N ASN A 172 6.35 34.13 -15.07
CA ASN A 172 6.17 35.26 -14.17
C ASN A 172 6.73 34.99 -12.76
N HIS A 173 6.78 33.71 -12.35
CA HIS A 173 7.20 33.26 -11.03
C HIS A 173 8.20 32.08 -11.11
N PRO A 174 9.43 32.32 -11.57
CA PRO A 174 10.44 31.27 -11.75
C PRO A 174 10.83 30.59 -10.43
N ASP A 175 10.62 31.24 -9.29
CA ASP A 175 10.80 30.67 -7.95
C ASP A 175 9.86 29.48 -7.67
N ARG A 176 8.72 29.40 -8.38
CA ARG A 176 7.73 28.32 -8.24
C ARG A 176 8.01 27.11 -9.15
N ALA A 177 9.16 27.06 -9.82
CA ALA A 177 9.50 26.01 -10.79
C ALA A 177 9.29 24.58 -10.26
N ASN A 178 9.71 24.29 -9.03
CA ASN A 178 9.55 22.96 -8.44
C ASN A 178 8.09 22.53 -8.27
N ALA A 179 7.19 23.48 -7.98
CA ALA A 179 5.77 23.20 -7.83
C ALA A 179 5.04 23.06 -9.18
N LEU A 180 5.51 23.79 -10.20
CA LEU A 180 4.85 23.87 -11.51
C LEU A 180 5.36 22.82 -12.53
N ALA A 181 6.59 22.31 -12.36
CA ALA A 181 7.19 21.38 -13.30
C ALA A 181 6.35 20.11 -13.55
N ARG A 182 5.83 19.49 -12.48
CA ARG A 182 5.00 18.28 -12.58
C ARG A 182 3.66 18.51 -13.29
N PRO A 183 2.82 19.49 -12.90
CA PRO A 183 1.54 19.71 -13.55
C PRO A 183 1.66 20.19 -15.01
N ILE A 184 2.74 20.90 -15.38
CA ILE A 184 3.04 21.25 -16.78
C ILE A 184 3.38 19.99 -17.59
N SER A 185 4.36 19.21 -17.12
CA SER A 185 4.83 18.00 -17.82
C SER A 185 3.72 16.99 -18.06
N TRP A 186 2.85 16.75 -17.07
CA TRP A 186 1.73 15.82 -17.22
C TRP A 186 0.75 16.25 -18.32
N ARG A 187 0.42 17.55 -18.40
CA ARG A 187 -0.50 18.06 -19.42
C ARG A 187 0.14 18.03 -20.80
N ALA A 188 1.43 18.35 -20.91
CA ALA A 188 2.17 18.27 -22.17
C ALA A 188 2.21 16.84 -22.74
N GLN A 189 2.26 15.80 -21.90
CA GLN A 189 2.18 14.39 -22.33
C GLN A 189 0.76 13.96 -22.75
N THR A 190 -0.24 14.71 -22.33
CA THR A 190 -1.66 14.42 -22.62
C THR A 190 -2.13 15.09 -23.92
N LEU A 191 -1.53 16.22 -24.29
CA LEU A 191 -1.80 17.02 -25.49
C LEU A 191 -1.02 16.54 -26.72
#